data_AF-A0A1Q8KTW5-F1
#
_entry.id   AF-A0A1Q8KTW5-F1
#
_cell.length_a   1.000
_cell.length_b   1.000
_cell.length_c   1.000
_cell.angle_alpha   90.00
_cell.angle_beta   90.00
_cell.angle_gamma   90.00
#
_symmetry.space_group_name_H-M   'P 1'
#
loop_
_entity.id
_entity.type
_entity.pdbx_description
1 polymer ?
#
loop_
_entity_poly.entity_id
_entity_poly.type
_entity_poly.pdbx_seq_one_letter_code
_entity_poly.pdbx_strand_id
1 'polypeptide(L)'
;MPDNSPRGVVPHFDPHDPGLSPERAYATYAQLRRHCPVSHGERHGGYWSISRYADVRDAATDHTTYSSTGGVYLPPVSGSRFPRSTTTRPNTPGSASSSRR
;
A
#
# COMPACT_ATOMS: atom_id res chain seq x y z
N MET A 1 21.36 -23.62 -26.75
CA MET A 1 19.93 -23.41 -26.46
C MET A 1 19.85 -22.52 -25.22
N PRO A 2 19.17 -21.37 -25.23
CA PRO A 2 18.96 -20.62 -24.00
C PRO A 2 18.09 -21.44 -23.05
N ASP A 3 18.50 -21.50 -21.79
CA ASP A 3 17.78 -22.14 -20.70
C ASP A 3 16.45 -21.42 -20.48
N ASN A 4 15.36 -22.06 -20.91
CA ASN A 4 13.99 -21.58 -20.79
C ASN A 4 13.27 -22.24 -19.60
N SER A 5 14.03 -22.64 -18.57
CA SER A 5 13.44 -23.08 -17.30
C SER A 5 12.58 -21.93 -16.73
N PRO A 6 11.33 -22.19 -16.30
CA PRO A 6 10.52 -21.15 -15.70
C PRO A 6 11.30 -20.63 -14.49
N ARG A 7 11.77 -19.38 -14.57
CA ARG A 7 12.32 -18.67 -13.41
C ARG A 7 11.30 -18.86 -12.30
N GLY A 8 11.68 -19.58 -11.24
CA GLY A 8 10.75 -20.16 -10.28
C GLY A 8 9.63 -19.17 -9.94
N VAL A 9 8.38 -19.59 -10.18
CA VAL A 9 7.21 -18.72 -10.04
C VAL A 9 7.26 -18.11 -8.65
N VAL A 10 7.55 -16.81 -8.59
CA VAL A 10 7.61 -16.08 -7.33
C VAL A 10 6.21 -16.14 -6.75
N PRO A 11 6.03 -16.70 -5.53
CA PRO A 11 4.72 -16.72 -4.91
C PRO A 11 4.25 -15.27 -4.78
N HIS A 12 3.02 -15.01 -5.23
CA HIS A 12 2.38 -13.70 -5.10
C HIS A 12 0.98 -13.90 -4.54
N PHE A 13 0.52 -12.93 -3.75
CA PHE A 13 -0.79 -12.99 -3.13
C PHE A 13 -1.77 -12.10 -3.90
N ASP A 14 -2.80 -12.68 -4.51
CA ASP A 14 -3.89 -11.92 -5.12
C ASP A 14 -5.14 -11.91 -4.22
N PRO A 15 -5.54 -10.75 -3.67
CA PRO A 15 -6.75 -10.64 -2.85
C PRO A 15 -8.07 -10.88 -3.63
N HIS A 16 -8.04 -10.84 -4.97
CA HIS A 16 -9.21 -11.04 -5.84
C HIS A 16 -9.25 -12.41 -6.49
N ASP A 17 -8.39 -13.35 -6.08
CA ASP A 17 -8.47 -14.71 -6.58
C ASP A 17 -9.82 -15.34 -6.15
N PRO A 18 -10.69 -15.77 -7.09
CA PRO A 18 -11.97 -16.39 -6.75
C PRO A 18 -11.80 -17.71 -5.97
N GLY A 19 -10.64 -18.34 -6.04
CA GLY A 19 -10.28 -19.52 -5.26
C GLY A 19 -9.59 -19.21 -3.93
N LEU A 20 -9.54 -17.94 -3.49
CA LEU A 20 -8.91 -17.55 -2.24
C LEU A 20 -9.75 -18.00 -1.04
N SER A 21 -9.22 -18.95 -0.28
CA SER A 21 -9.72 -19.32 1.04
C SER A 21 -8.75 -18.84 2.12
N PRO A 22 -9.17 -18.71 3.39
CA PRO A 22 -8.27 -18.37 4.49
C PRO A 22 -7.05 -19.30 4.54
N GLU A 23 -7.24 -20.60 4.37
CA GLU A 23 -6.15 -21.60 4.41
C GLU A 23 -5.13 -21.37 3.28
N ARG A 24 -5.62 -21.09 2.07
CA ARG A 24 -4.76 -20.76 0.92
C ARG A 24 -4.04 -19.44 1.13
N ALA A 25 -4.71 -18.42 1.65
CA ALA A 25 -4.10 -17.13 1.96
C ALA A 25 -2.94 -17.29 2.96
N TYR A 26 -3.17 -18.00 4.07
CA TYR A 26 -2.14 -18.24 5.07
C TYR A 26 -0.97 -19.09 4.55
N ALA A 27 -1.25 -20.10 3.71
CA ALA A 27 -0.21 -20.88 3.05
C ALA A 27 0.66 -20.00 2.13
N THR A 28 0.04 -19.12 1.33
CA THR A 28 0.73 -18.17 0.47
C THR A 28 1.58 -17.18 1.29
N TYR A 29 1.04 -16.62 2.38
CA TYR A 29 1.82 -15.76 3.27
C TYR A 29 3.02 -16.47 3.88
N ALA A 30 2.88 -17.76 4.23
CA ALA A 30 3.99 -18.56 4.75
C ALA A 30 5.09 -18.75 3.70
N GLN A 31 4.72 -19.01 2.44
CA GLN A 31 5.67 -19.13 1.33
C GLN A 31 6.38 -17.81 1.03
N LEU A 32 5.62 -16.70 0.97
CA LEU A 32 6.17 -15.35 0.79
C LEU A 32 7.22 -15.02 1.85
N ARG A 33 6.90 -15.23 3.13
CA ARG A 33 7.85 -14.93 4.23
C ARG A 33 9.15 -15.74 4.15
N ARG A 34 9.09 -16.98 3.64
CA ARG A 34 10.23 -17.89 3.54
C ARG A 34 11.11 -17.61 2.33
N HIS A 35 10.51 -17.33 1.19
CA HIS A 35 11.22 -17.32 -0.10
C HIS A 35 11.30 -15.95 -0.76
N CYS A 36 10.26 -15.13 -0.65
CA CYS A 36 10.18 -13.84 -1.33
C CYS A 36 9.34 -12.87 -0.50
N PRO A 37 9.95 -12.21 0.51
CA PRO A 37 9.20 -11.40 1.47
C PRO A 37 8.57 -10.15 0.83
N VAL A 38 9.13 -9.71 -0.31
CA VAL A 38 8.65 -8.61 -1.15
C VAL A 38 8.43 -9.17 -2.57
N SER A 39 7.18 -9.26 -3.02
CA SER A 39 6.83 -9.81 -4.34
C SER A 39 6.06 -8.79 -5.17
N HIS A 40 6.30 -8.77 -6.49
CA HIS A 40 5.52 -7.96 -7.43
C HIS A 40 4.49 -8.82 -8.16
N GLY A 41 3.22 -8.43 -8.12
CA GLY A 41 2.14 -9.03 -8.89
C GLY A 41 1.76 -8.12 -10.06
N GLU A 42 1.58 -8.67 -11.25
CA GLU A 42 1.26 -7.89 -12.46
C GLU A 42 -0.26 -7.66 -12.65
N ARG A 43 -1.11 -8.42 -11.95
CA ARG A 43 -2.57 -8.26 -12.03
C ARG A 43 -3.01 -6.91 -11.44
N HIS A 44 -4.19 -6.44 -11.84
CA HIS A 44 -4.84 -5.24 -11.28
C HIS A 44 -4.08 -3.92 -11.48
N GLY A 45 -3.21 -3.83 -12.50
CA GLY A 45 -2.40 -2.65 -12.78
C GLY A 45 -1.02 -2.65 -12.13
N GLY A 46 -0.61 -3.79 -11.56
CA GLY A 46 0.68 -3.94 -10.90
C GLY A 46 0.63 -3.55 -9.43
N TYR A 47 1.11 -4.42 -8.54
CA TYR A 47 1.19 -4.13 -7.11
C TYR A 47 2.38 -4.84 -6.45
N TRP A 48 2.81 -4.25 -5.33
CA TRP A 48 3.81 -4.85 -4.45
C TRP A 48 3.12 -5.46 -3.24
N SER A 49 3.53 -6.67 -2.88
CA SER A 49 3.13 -7.35 -1.63
C SER A 49 4.33 -7.49 -0.73
N ILE A 50 4.16 -7.11 0.53
CA ILE A 50 5.16 -7.27 1.59
C ILE A 50 4.57 -8.15 2.70
N SER A 51 5.34 -9.11 3.19
CA SER A 51 4.82 -10.19 4.05
C SER A 51 5.47 -10.28 5.43
N ARG A 52 6.60 -9.59 5.64
CA ARG A 52 7.26 -9.51 6.96
C ARG A 52 6.68 -8.37 7.77
N TYR A 53 6.46 -8.64 9.05
CA TYR A 53 5.87 -7.67 9.97
C TYR A 53 6.69 -6.37 10.07
N ALA A 54 8.02 -6.48 10.16
CA ALA A 54 8.89 -5.30 10.25
C ALA A 54 8.72 -4.39 9.02
N ASP A 55 8.81 -4.95 7.82
CA ASP A 55 8.64 -4.21 6.56
C ASP A 55 7.25 -3.57 6.45
N VAL A 56 6.19 -4.31 6.84
CA VAL A 56 4.81 -3.80 6.86
C VAL A 56 4.66 -2.64 7.83
N ARG A 57 5.18 -2.78 9.05
CA ARG A 57 5.13 -1.73 10.07
C ARG A 57 5.85 -0.48 9.58
N ASP A 58 7.08 -0.64 9.08
CA ASP A 58 7.92 0.48 8.67
C ASP A 58 7.26 1.24 7.50
N ALA A 59 6.76 0.52 6.49
CA ALA A 59 6.02 1.11 5.37
C ALA A 59 4.71 1.79 5.82
N ALA A 60 3.97 1.19 6.75
CA ALA A 60 2.72 1.77 7.26
C ALA A 60 2.94 3.04 8.10
N THR A 61 4.11 3.18 8.74
CA THR A 61 4.45 4.39 9.52
C THR A 61 5.10 5.49 8.68
N ASP A 62 5.77 5.14 7.58
CA ASP A 62 6.36 6.11 6.65
C ASP A 62 5.34 6.62 5.62
N HIS A 63 4.45 7.48 6.10
CA HIS A 63 3.48 8.20 5.27
C HIS A 63 4.11 9.20 4.29
N THR A 64 5.40 9.53 4.46
CA THR A 64 6.09 10.47 3.56
C THR A 64 6.51 9.80 2.26
N THR A 65 6.94 8.54 2.35
CA THR A 65 7.27 7.71 1.18
C THR A 65 6.04 6.96 0.66
N TYR A 66 5.17 6.46 1.54
CA TYR A 66 4.00 5.66 1.19
C TYR A 66 2.69 6.37 1.55
N SER A 67 2.13 7.09 0.58
CA SER A 67 0.90 7.87 0.79
C SER A 67 -0.36 7.09 0.41
N SER A 68 -1.40 7.20 1.24
CA SER A 68 -2.75 6.69 0.93
C SER A 68 -3.63 7.68 0.15
N THR A 69 -3.13 8.87 -0.19
CA THR A 69 -3.91 9.91 -0.90
C THR A 69 -4.38 9.47 -2.28
N GLY A 70 -3.67 8.53 -2.91
CA GLY A 70 -4.04 7.93 -4.20
C GLY A 70 -5.10 6.82 -4.10
N GLY A 71 -5.60 6.51 -2.90
CA GLY A 71 -6.50 5.40 -2.63
C GLY A 71 -5.79 4.17 -2.07
N VAL A 72 -6.57 3.29 -1.44
CA VAL A 72 -6.09 2.06 -0.77
C VAL A 72 -6.64 0.78 -1.41
N TYR A 73 -7.37 0.92 -2.52
CA TYR A 73 -8.02 -0.19 -3.21
C TYR A 73 -7.10 -0.75 -4.30
N LEU A 74 -7.14 -2.06 -4.45
CA LEU A 74 -6.57 -2.83 -5.56
C LEU A 74 -7.76 -3.46 -6.30
N PRO A 75 -7.90 -3.38 -7.63
CA PRO A 75 -7.29 -2.35 -8.49
C PRO A 75 -7.63 -0.92 -8.02
N PRO A 76 -6.80 0.08 -8.39
CA PRO A 76 -7.05 1.47 -8.01
C PRO A 76 -8.43 1.93 -8.49
N VAL A 77 -9.23 2.46 -7.56
CA VAL A 77 -10.50 3.09 -7.91
C VAL A 77 -10.22 4.53 -8.34
N SER A 78 -10.29 4.80 -9.65
CA SER A 78 -10.20 6.17 -10.16
C SER A 78 -11.49 6.93 -9.78
N GLY A 79 -11.45 7.69 -8.70
CA GLY A 79 -12.58 8.54 -8.30
C GLY A 79 -12.44 9.04 -6.89
N SER A 80 -12.34 10.37 -6.76
CA SER A 80 -12.35 11.13 -5.51
C SER A 80 -13.61 10.85 -4.69
N ARG A 81 -13.70 9.70 -4.02
CA ARG A 81 -14.79 9.39 -3.07
C ARG A 81 -14.58 10.04 -1.71
N PHE A 82 -13.38 10.55 -1.46
CA PHE A 82 -13.06 11.32 -0.27
C PHE A 82 -12.45 12.65 -0.72
N PRO A 83 -13.16 13.79 -0.57
CA PRO A 83 -12.52 15.07 -0.79
C PRO A 83 -11.30 15.14 0.11
N ARG A 84 -10.15 15.58 -0.43
CA ARG A 84 -8.96 15.85 0.38
C ARG A 84 -9.42 16.78 1.50
N SER A 85 -9.35 16.32 2.75
CA SER A 85 -9.65 17.18 3.90
C SER A 85 -8.59 18.27 3.92
N THR A 86 -8.86 19.37 3.23
CA THR A 86 -8.13 20.61 3.39
C THR A 86 -8.54 21.17 4.74
N THR A 87 -8.07 20.56 5.82
CA THR A 87 -7.99 21.25 7.11
C THR A 87 -6.88 22.30 6.98
N THR A 88 -7.10 23.26 6.10
CA THR A 88 -6.53 24.59 6.27
C THR A 88 -7.22 25.11 7.51
N ARG A 89 -6.54 25.02 8.66
CA ARG A 89 -6.90 25.86 9.80
C ARG A 89 -7.00 27.28 9.24
N PRO A 90 -8.15 27.97 9.32
CA PRO A 90 -8.18 29.36 8.94
C PRO A 90 -7.21 30.08 9.89
N ASN A 91 -6.15 30.66 9.35
CA ASN A 91 -5.34 31.62 10.07
C ASN A 91 -6.30 32.69 10.58
N THR A 92 -6.54 32.74 11.89
CA THR A 92 -7.29 33.83 12.53
C THR A 92 -6.42 35.09 12.43
N PRO A 93 -6.80 36.13 11.66
CA PRO A 93 -6.13 37.40 11.75
C PRO A 93 -6.75 38.16 12.92
N GLY A 94 -6.14 38.10 14.10
CA GLY A 94 -6.76 38.69 15.29
C GLY A 94 -5.95 38.60 16.57
N SER A 95 -4.70 39.07 16.56
CA SER A 95 -4.05 39.58 17.78
C SER A 95 -2.88 40.49 17.42
N ALA A 96 -3.20 41.70 16.99
CA ALA A 96 -2.31 42.84 17.18
C ALA A 96 -2.82 43.58 18.43
N SER A 97 -2.13 43.34 19.54
CA SER A 97 -2.34 44.03 20.80
C SER A 97 -1.95 45.51 20.66
N SER A 98 -2.84 46.37 21.14
CA SER A 98 -2.65 47.73 21.66
C SER A 98 -1.26 48.37 21.51
N SER A 99 -1.18 49.51 20.82
CA SER A 99 -0.58 50.72 21.41
C SER A 99 -1.01 51.96 20.63
N ARG A 100 -1.80 52.82 21.28
CA ARG A 100 -2.01 54.20 20.88
C ARG A 100 -1.72 55.05 22.11
N ARG A 101 -0.56 55.70 22.13
CA ARG A 101 -0.27 56.94 22.86
C ARG A 101 0.87 57.66 22.17
#